data_AF-A0A3M9MR71-F1
#
_entry.id   AF-A0A3M9MR71-F1
#
_cell.length_a   1.000
_cell.length_b   1.000
_cell.length_c   1.000
_cell.angle_alpha   90.00
_cell.angle_beta   90.00
_cell.angle_gamma   90.00
#
_symmetry.space_group_name_H-M   'P 1'
#
loop_
_entity.id
_entity.type
_entity.pdbx_description
1 polymer ?
#
loop_
_entity_poly.entity_id
_entity_poly.type
_entity_poly.pdbx_seq_one_letter_code
_entity_poly.pdbx_strand_id
1 'polypeptide(L)'
;MTPAPTKNWIFIFLAVVVWLLGSSDGHAQIYLQVDTTQSLNNEQQNRLNEQRLKTSADLEIDGLVMDETVTKIGRTFYDVFHMQWEAPQGVRNFTIVVKEKPARGNGAIVSVAVNDENIFEYQLQPRQEVIEEVASYVVALVTEHLMKDQLAKQLEAEGRKAREVY
;
A
#
# COMPACT_ATOMS: atom_id res chain seq x y z
N MET A 1 61.14 -23.99 23.92
CA MET A 1 60.86 -24.62 22.61
C MET A 1 61.19 -23.60 21.53
N THR A 2 62.34 -23.72 20.87
CA THR A 2 62.70 -23.07 19.60
C THR A 2 63.12 -24.21 18.66
N PRO A 3 63.24 -24.07 17.31
CA PRO A 3 63.07 -22.92 16.41
C PRO A 3 62.12 -23.31 15.23
N ALA A 4 61.94 -22.59 14.12
CA ALA A 4 62.90 -22.41 13.01
C ALA A 4 62.20 -21.71 11.81
N PRO A 5 62.98 -21.22 10.82
CA PRO A 5 62.80 -19.93 10.16
C PRO A 5 62.45 -20.10 8.66
N THR A 6 62.34 -19.03 7.87
CA THR A 6 63.37 -18.65 6.87
C THR A 6 62.90 -17.37 6.13
N LYS A 7 63.69 -16.29 6.13
CA LYS A 7 64.76 -15.91 5.16
C LYS A 7 64.16 -15.29 3.88
N ASN A 8 63.95 -13.98 3.79
CA ASN A 8 64.91 -12.89 3.49
C ASN A 8 65.46 -12.89 2.04
N TRP A 9 65.08 -11.91 1.20
CA TRP A 9 65.88 -11.27 0.12
C TRP A 9 65.07 -10.08 -0.51
N ILE A 10 65.49 -8.80 -0.38
CA ILE A 10 66.32 -8.01 -1.34
C ILE A 10 65.59 -7.84 -2.71
N PHE A 11 65.15 -6.64 -3.17
CA PHE A 11 65.91 -5.48 -3.73
C PHE A 11 65.11 -4.15 -3.56
N ILE A 12 65.63 -3.07 -2.94
CA ILE A 12 66.37 -1.90 -3.53
C ILE A 12 65.56 -1.18 -4.65
N PHE A 13 64.86 -0.07 -4.35
CA PHE A 13 65.28 1.36 -4.44
C PHE A 13 65.27 1.98 -5.85
N LEU A 14 64.71 3.22 -5.96
CA LEU A 14 64.90 4.23 -7.01
C LEU A 14 64.27 3.89 -8.40
N ALA A 15 63.64 4.78 -9.17
CA ALA A 15 63.95 6.19 -9.37
C ALA A 15 62.75 6.95 -9.96
N VAL A 16 62.45 8.11 -9.37
CA VAL A 16 61.79 9.23 -10.04
C VAL A 16 62.89 10.18 -10.48
N VAL A 17 63.49 9.98 -11.66
CA VAL A 17 64.22 11.05 -12.37
C VAL A 17 64.33 10.67 -13.86
N VAL A 18 64.20 11.68 -14.72
CA VAL A 18 64.66 11.76 -16.12
C VAL A 18 63.61 11.49 -17.21
N TRP A 19 62.96 12.60 -17.57
CA TRP A 19 62.38 12.90 -18.88
C TRP A 19 63.49 13.10 -19.94
N LEU A 20 63.13 12.94 -21.23
CA LEU A 20 63.89 13.12 -22.51
C LEU A 20 64.74 11.93 -23.00
N LEU A 21 64.26 11.17 -24.00
CA LEU A 21 64.36 11.49 -25.44
C LEU A 21 63.72 10.36 -26.28
N GLY A 22 62.79 10.72 -27.17
CA GLY A 22 62.53 10.03 -28.46
C GLY A 22 61.92 8.62 -28.46
N SER A 23 60.67 8.50 -28.91
CA SER A 23 60.29 7.74 -30.11
C SER A 23 58.79 7.81 -30.33
N SER A 24 58.40 8.06 -31.58
CA SER A 24 57.07 7.81 -32.12
C SER A 24 56.65 6.37 -31.87
N ASP A 25 55.45 6.16 -31.34
CA ASP A 25 54.35 5.43 -32.00
C ASP A 25 53.19 5.28 -31.03
N GLY A 26 51.99 5.51 -31.54
CA GLY A 26 50.79 5.67 -30.74
C GLY A 26 50.33 4.40 -30.07
N HIS A 27 49.84 4.54 -28.84
CA HIS A 27 48.75 3.71 -28.32
C HIS A 27 47.86 4.58 -27.44
N ALA A 28 46.78 5.09 -28.04
CA ALA A 28 45.52 5.19 -27.33
C ALA A 28 45.16 3.80 -26.78
N GLN A 29 44.34 3.76 -25.71
CA GLN A 29 43.56 2.62 -25.18
C GLN A 29 43.85 2.32 -23.70
N ILE A 30 43.38 3.18 -22.78
CA ILE A 30 42.68 2.72 -21.56
C ILE A 30 41.53 3.69 -21.28
N TYR A 31 40.48 3.58 -22.08
CA TYR A 31 39.10 3.90 -21.69
C TYR A 31 38.28 2.66 -22.08
N LEU A 32 37.11 2.43 -21.47
CA LEU A 32 36.22 1.25 -21.65
C LEU A 32 36.36 0.12 -20.62
N GLN A 33 36.27 0.39 -19.31
CA GLN A 33 35.76 -0.64 -18.37
C GLN A 33 34.86 -0.08 -17.24
N VAL A 34 34.74 1.24 -17.10
CA VAL A 34 33.97 1.87 -15.99
C VAL A 34 32.53 2.21 -16.39
N ASP A 35 32.23 2.30 -17.69
CA ASP A 35 30.89 2.66 -18.19
C ASP A 35 29.87 1.53 -18.04
N THR A 36 30.31 0.27 -18.14
CA THR A 36 29.42 -0.91 -18.16
C THR A 36 28.94 -1.31 -16.77
N THR A 37 29.75 -1.11 -15.73
CA THR A 37 29.41 -1.51 -14.36
C THR A 37 28.40 -0.58 -13.69
N GLN A 38 28.47 0.72 -13.99
CA GLN A 38 27.50 1.70 -13.46
C GLN A 38 26.13 1.59 -14.13
N SER A 39 26.09 1.32 -15.44
CA SER A 39 24.85 1.14 -16.20
C SER A 39 24.09 -0.13 -15.79
N LEU A 40 24.78 -1.26 -15.58
CA LEU A 40 24.17 -2.51 -15.11
C LEU A 40 23.55 -2.40 -13.70
N ASN A 41 24.22 -1.70 -12.78
CA ASN A 41 23.70 -1.47 -11.43
C ASN A 41 22.45 -0.58 -11.44
N ASN A 42 22.44 0.47 -12.27
CA ASN A 42 21.29 1.37 -12.39
C ASN A 42 20.06 0.68 -13.00
N GLU A 43 20.26 -0.19 -14.00
CA GLU A 43 19.18 -1.00 -14.58
C GLU A 43 18.61 -2.02 -13.58
N GLN A 44 19.47 -2.66 -12.78
CA GLN A 44 19.01 -3.58 -11.73
C GLN A 44 18.20 -2.84 -10.66
N GLN A 45 18.65 -1.66 -10.23
CA GLN A 45 17.92 -0.81 -9.27
C GLN A 45 16.57 -0.36 -9.83
N ASN A 46 16.49 0.03 -11.10
CA ASN A 46 15.23 0.40 -11.74
C ASN A 46 14.28 -0.80 -11.83
N ARG A 47 14.76 -2.00 -12.18
CA ARG A 47 13.93 -3.22 -12.20
C ARG A 47 13.37 -3.57 -10.81
N LEU A 48 14.19 -3.46 -9.77
CA LEU A 48 13.77 -3.65 -8.38
C LEU A 48 12.71 -2.62 -7.95
N ASN A 49 12.90 -1.35 -8.32
CA ASN A 49 11.91 -0.31 -8.05
C ASN A 49 10.60 -0.54 -8.82
N GLU A 50 10.67 -0.91 -10.10
CA GLU A 50 9.49 -1.25 -10.90
C GLU A 50 8.75 -2.47 -10.34
N GLN A 51 9.47 -3.49 -9.88
CA GLN A 51 8.89 -4.64 -9.21
C GLN A 51 8.23 -4.23 -7.90
N ARG A 52 8.87 -3.39 -7.08
CA ARG A 52 8.26 -2.87 -5.85
C ARG A 52 7.03 -2.02 -6.10
N LEU A 53 7.06 -1.16 -7.12
CA LEU A 53 5.91 -0.35 -7.53
C LEU A 53 4.75 -1.21 -8.03
N LYS A 54 5.03 -2.27 -8.80
CA LYS A 54 4.04 -3.25 -9.23
C LYS A 54 3.44 -4.03 -8.05
N THR A 55 4.27 -4.50 -7.12
CA THR A 55 3.80 -5.18 -5.91
C THR A 55 2.97 -4.25 -5.00
N SER A 56 3.32 -2.96 -4.90
CA SER A 56 2.50 -2.01 -4.14
C SER A 56 1.19 -1.64 -4.82
N ALA A 57 1.15 -1.61 -6.16
CA ALA A 57 -0.07 -1.36 -6.92
C ALA A 57 -1.02 -2.58 -6.94
N ASP A 58 -0.48 -3.79 -6.77
CA ASP A 58 -1.26 -5.03 -6.62
C ASP A 58 -1.81 -5.20 -5.19
N LEU A 59 -1.25 -4.46 -4.22
CA LEU A 59 -1.75 -4.35 -2.84
C LEU A 59 -2.72 -3.16 -2.68
N GLU A 60 -3.61 -2.93 -3.65
CA GLU A 60 -4.73 -2.01 -3.44
C GLU A 60 -5.65 -2.59 -2.36
N ILE A 61 -5.87 -1.82 -1.28
CA ILE A 61 -6.86 -2.17 -0.26
C ILE A 61 -8.25 -1.88 -0.84
N ASP A 62 -9.01 -2.93 -1.15
CA ASP A 62 -10.35 -2.82 -1.74
C ASP A 62 -11.30 -1.93 -0.92
N GLY A 63 -11.17 -1.95 0.41
CA GLY A 63 -11.86 -1.05 1.31
C GLY A 63 -11.44 -1.23 2.76
N LEU A 64 -11.83 -0.26 3.60
CA LEU A 64 -11.54 -0.25 5.03
C LEU A 64 -12.84 -0.31 5.82
N VAL A 65 -12.92 -1.19 6.82
CA VAL A 65 -14.01 -1.22 7.81
C VAL A 65 -13.42 -0.93 9.18
N MET A 66 -13.93 0.08 9.87
CA MET A 66 -13.39 0.56 11.14
C MET A 66 -14.44 0.46 12.26
N ASP A 67 -13.98 -0.08 13.39
CA ASP A 67 -14.75 -0.21 14.64
C ASP A 67 -14.46 0.98 15.58
N GLU A 68 -15.43 1.86 15.76
CA GLU A 68 -15.42 2.92 16.79
C GLU A 68 -16.50 2.65 17.87
N THR A 69 -16.79 1.37 18.14
CA THR A 69 -17.73 0.97 19.19
C THR A 69 -17.06 0.82 20.56
N VAL A 70 -17.82 1.14 21.61
CA VAL A 70 -17.30 1.27 22.98
C VAL A 70 -18.03 0.39 23.99
N THR A 71 -19.34 0.15 23.83
CA THR A 71 -20.09 -0.72 24.73
C THR A 71 -20.14 -2.15 24.20
N LYS A 72 -20.55 -3.08 25.06
CA LYS A 72 -20.80 -4.47 24.65
C LYS A 72 -21.87 -4.58 23.56
N ILE A 73 -22.92 -3.75 23.62
CA ILE A 73 -24.02 -3.79 22.65
C ILE A 73 -23.51 -3.35 21.28
N GLY A 74 -22.79 -2.23 21.22
CA GLY A 74 -22.20 -1.75 19.96
C GLY A 74 -21.18 -2.71 19.38
N ARG A 75 -20.30 -3.29 20.22
CA ARG A 75 -19.33 -4.30 19.78
C ARG A 75 -20.01 -5.55 19.23
N THR A 76 -21.04 -6.06 19.89
CA THR A 76 -21.81 -7.20 19.38
C THR A 76 -22.48 -6.87 18.03
N PHE A 77 -23.00 -5.66 17.86
CA PHE A 77 -23.49 -5.21 16.56
C PHE A 77 -22.39 -5.19 15.50
N TYR A 78 -21.22 -4.63 15.82
CA TYR A 78 -20.09 -4.59 14.90
C TYR A 78 -19.65 -6.00 14.48
N ASP A 79 -19.54 -6.92 15.44
CA ASP A 79 -19.12 -8.30 15.19
C ASP A 79 -20.08 -9.00 14.21
N VAL A 80 -21.40 -8.84 14.42
CA VAL A 80 -22.42 -9.41 13.53
C VAL A 80 -22.39 -8.74 12.15
N PHE A 81 -22.32 -7.41 12.10
CA PHE A 81 -22.20 -6.66 10.86
C PHE A 81 -20.97 -7.11 10.06
N HIS A 82 -19.80 -7.17 10.69
CA HIS A 82 -18.54 -7.53 10.06
C HIS A 82 -18.53 -9.00 9.59
N MET A 83 -19.18 -9.91 10.33
CA MET A 83 -19.32 -11.30 9.92
C MET A 83 -20.19 -11.46 8.66
N GLN A 84 -21.20 -10.61 8.50
CA GLN A 84 -22.13 -10.63 7.37
C GLN A 84 -21.65 -9.77 6.19
N TRP A 85 -20.71 -8.87 6.43
CA TRP A 85 -20.24 -7.92 5.44
C TRP A 85 -19.37 -8.60 4.37
N GLU A 86 -19.77 -8.44 3.11
CA GLU A 86 -18.97 -8.82 1.95
C GLU A 86 -18.95 -7.66 0.96
N ALA A 87 -17.76 -7.28 0.51
CA ALA A 87 -17.61 -6.18 -0.44
C ALA A 87 -18.23 -6.54 -1.80
N PRO A 88 -19.08 -5.68 -2.39
CA PRO A 88 -19.63 -5.94 -3.71
C PRO A 88 -18.55 -5.97 -4.80
N GLN A 89 -18.73 -6.86 -5.78
CA GLN A 89 -17.80 -7.01 -6.90
C GLN A 89 -17.60 -5.70 -7.67
N GLY A 90 -16.34 -5.31 -7.88
CA GLY A 90 -15.98 -4.12 -8.66
C GLY A 90 -16.13 -2.79 -7.91
N VAL A 91 -16.53 -2.79 -6.65
CA VAL A 91 -16.46 -1.62 -5.76
C VAL A 91 -15.10 -1.62 -5.07
N ARG A 92 -14.38 -0.50 -5.15
CA ARG A 92 -13.06 -0.30 -4.53
C ARG A 92 -12.98 1.07 -3.85
N ASN A 93 -12.00 1.24 -2.98
CA ASN A 93 -11.67 2.50 -2.30
C ASN A 93 -12.85 3.04 -1.49
N PHE A 94 -13.48 2.19 -0.67
CA PHE A 94 -14.52 2.61 0.27
C PHE A 94 -14.01 2.57 1.71
N THR A 95 -14.55 3.43 2.56
CA THR A 95 -14.34 3.39 4.01
C THR A 95 -15.67 3.31 4.73
N ILE A 96 -15.88 2.27 5.52
CA ILE A 96 -17.05 2.10 6.39
C ILE A 96 -16.59 2.33 7.83
N VAL A 97 -17.29 3.21 8.54
CA VAL A 97 -17.01 3.48 9.96
C VAL A 97 -18.27 3.20 10.75
N VAL A 98 -18.18 2.24 11.67
CA VAL A 98 -19.24 1.92 12.62
C VAL A 98 -18.95 2.65 13.92
N LYS A 99 -19.74 3.68 14.21
CA LYS A 99 -19.57 4.53 15.40
C LYS A 99 -20.64 4.25 16.42
N GLU A 100 -20.30 4.41 17.68
CA GLU A 100 -21.26 4.29 18.78
C GLU A 100 -21.23 5.51 19.70
N LYS A 101 -22.43 5.94 20.13
CA LYS A 101 -22.63 6.84 21.26
C LYS A 101 -23.33 6.06 22.38
N PRO A 102 -22.72 5.92 23.57
CA PRO A 102 -23.38 5.31 24.72
C PRO A 102 -24.69 6.03 25.06
N ALA A 103 -25.81 5.29 25.07
CA ALA A 103 -27.09 5.86 25.45
C ALA A 103 -27.28 5.79 26.97
N ARG A 104 -28.19 6.60 27.51
CA ARG A 104 -28.61 6.46 28.91
C ARG A 104 -29.48 5.21 29.06
N GLY A 105 -29.17 4.38 30.06
CA GLY A 105 -29.89 3.11 30.30
C GLY A 105 -29.21 1.91 29.61
N ASN A 106 -30.00 0.89 29.27
CA ASN A 106 -29.49 -0.36 28.71
C ASN A 106 -29.46 -0.35 27.17
N GLY A 107 -28.93 0.69 26.53
CA GLY A 107 -28.90 0.79 25.07
C GLY A 107 -27.66 1.50 24.53
N ALA A 108 -27.52 1.49 23.21
CA ALA A 108 -26.45 2.16 22.51
C ALA A 108 -27.01 2.82 21.24
N ILE A 109 -26.55 4.03 20.90
CA ILE A 109 -26.86 4.62 19.60
C ILE A 109 -25.72 4.26 18.67
N VAL A 110 -26.00 3.47 17.63
CA VAL A 110 -25.03 3.10 16.61
C VAL A 110 -25.31 3.89 15.34
N SER A 111 -24.26 4.41 14.73
CA SER A 111 -24.30 5.09 13.44
C SER A 111 -23.28 4.48 12.48
N VAL A 112 -23.65 4.35 11.21
CA VAL A 112 -22.77 3.80 10.18
C VAL A 112 -22.56 4.83 9.10
N ALA A 113 -21.29 5.15 8.87
CA ALA A 113 -20.87 6.09 7.84
C ALA A 113 -20.10 5.38 6.73
N VAL A 114 -20.34 5.79 5.49
CA VAL A 114 -19.62 5.34 4.30
C VAL A 114 -18.97 6.56 3.66
N ASN A 115 -17.66 6.55 3.47
CA ASN A 115 -16.89 7.66 2.90
C ASN A 115 -17.19 9.02 3.58
N ASP A 116 -17.21 9.02 4.92
CA ASP A 116 -17.56 10.16 5.79
C ASP A 116 -19.04 10.62 5.74
N GLU A 117 -19.89 9.99 4.94
CA GLU A 117 -21.34 10.24 4.91
C GLU A 117 -22.08 9.29 5.86
N ASN A 118 -22.81 9.85 6.83
CA ASN A 118 -23.61 9.05 7.74
C ASN A 118 -24.91 8.59 7.06
N ILE A 119 -25.02 7.29 6.78
CA ILE A 119 -26.17 6.73 6.06
C ILE A 119 -27.19 6.04 6.98
N PHE A 120 -26.81 5.79 8.24
CA PHE A 120 -27.65 5.08 9.19
C PHE A 120 -27.39 5.54 10.63
N GLU A 121 -28.44 5.72 11.42
CA GLU A 121 -28.35 5.92 12.87
C GLU A 121 -29.54 5.26 13.56
N TYR A 122 -29.28 4.44 14.59
CA TYR A 122 -30.32 3.70 15.29
C TYR A 122 -29.96 3.45 16.76
N GLN A 123 -30.98 3.46 17.63
CA GLN A 123 -30.83 3.12 19.04
C GLN A 123 -31.05 1.61 19.26
N LEU A 124 -29.96 0.88 19.44
CA LEU A 124 -29.97 -0.55 19.70
C LEU A 124 -30.45 -0.89 21.11
N GLN A 125 -31.26 -1.93 21.19
CA GLN A 125 -31.66 -2.61 22.41
C GLN A 125 -30.75 -3.82 22.66
N PRO A 126 -30.57 -4.26 23.92
CA PRO A 126 -29.65 -5.34 24.29
C PRO A 126 -30.34 -6.70 24.06
N ARG A 127 -30.92 -6.91 22.88
CA ARG A 127 -31.58 -8.14 22.48
C ARG A 127 -30.88 -8.65 21.24
N GLN A 128 -30.42 -9.89 21.28
CA GLN A 128 -29.58 -10.46 20.23
C GLN A 128 -30.31 -10.47 18.88
N GLU A 129 -31.60 -10.81 18.89
CA GLU A 129 -32.41 -10.90 17.67
C GLU A 129 -32.54 -9.53 16.98
N VAL A 130 -32.70 -8.46 17.77
CA VAL A 130 -32.78 -7.09 17.27
C VAL A 130 -31.43 -6.65 16.69
N ILE A 131 -30.33 -6.99 17.36
CA ILE A 131 -28.99 -6.65 16.87
C ILE A 131 -28.71 -7.33 15.53
N GLU A 132 -29.06 -8.61 15.40
CA GLU A 132 -28.88 -9.38 14.16
C GLU A 132 -29.74 -8.87 13.01
N GLU A 133 -31.01 -8.54 13.28
CA GLU A 133 -31.92 -7.96 12.30
C GLU A 133 -31.40 -6.61 11.79
N VAL A 134 -31.01 -5.73 12.72
CA VAL A 134 -30.50 -4.40 12.37
C VAL A 134 -29.17 -4.49 11.63
N ALA A 135 -28.25 -5.38 12.04
CA ALA A 135 -26.99 -5.60 11.33
C ALA A 135 -27.23 -6.07 9.89
N SER A 136 -28.13 -7.04 9.70
CA SER A 136 -28.49 -7.57 8.37
C SER A 136 -29.07 -6.47 7.48
N TYR A 137 -29.94 -5.63 8.04
CA TYR A 137 -30.49 -4.47 7.34
C TYR A 137 -29.40 -3.47 6.93
N VAL A 138 -28.48 -3.16 7.82
CA VAL A 138 -27.40 -2.20 7.56
C VAL A 138 -26.43 -2.73 6.49
N VAL A 139 -26.11 -4.02 6.48
CA VAL A 139 -25.29 -4.63 5.40
C VAL A 139 -25.93 -4.41 4.03
N ALA A 140 -27.25 -4.64 3.91
CA ALA A 140 -27.98 -4.40 2.68
C ALA A 140 -27.95 -2.92 2.27
N LEU A 141 -28.16 -2.01 3.23
CA LEU A 141 -28.14 -0.56 3.01
C LEU A 141 -26.77 -0.06 2.53
N VAL A 142 -25.69 -0.48 3.19
CA VAL A 142 -24.31 -0.13 2.80
C VAL A 142 -24.00 -0.66 1.40
N THR A 143 -24.38 -1.91 1.12
CA THR A 143 -24.18 -2.54 -0.20
C THR A 143 -24.87 -1.73 -1.31
N GLU A 144 -26.14 -1.39 -1.10
CA GLU A 144 -26.91 -0.59 -2.06
C GLU A 144 -26.28 0.79 -2.29
N HIS A 145 -25.88 1.46 -1.21
CA HIS A 145 -25.24 2.77 -1.28
C HIS A 145 -23.93 2.73 -2.09
N LEU A 146 -23.05 1.75 -1.82
CA LEU A 146 -21.80 1.59 -2.56
C LEU A 146 -22.00 1.27 -4.05
N MET A 147 -23.00 0.43 -4.39
CA MET A 147 -23.32 0.13 -5.78
C MET A 147 -23.81 1.37 -6.54
N LYS A 148 -24.63 2.21 -5.89
CA LYS A 148 -25.12 3.47 -6.47
C LYS A 148 -23.97 4.45 -6.73
N ASP A 149 -23.08 4.60 -5.75
CA ASP A 149 -21.89 5.46 -5.89
C ASP A 149 -20.99 5.00 -7.03
N GLN A 150 -20.78 3.69 -7.17
CA GLN A 150 -19.96 3.15 -8.23
C GLN A 150 -20.57 3.38 -9.61
N LEU A 151 -21.89 3.18 -9.75
CA LEU A 151 -22.60 3.47 -10.99
C LEU A 151 -22.51 4.95 -11.36
N ALA A 152 -22.68 5.86 -10.39
CA ALA A 152 -22.56 7.29 -10.63
C ALA A 152 -21.16 7.64 -11.16
N LYS A 153 -20.09 7.11 -10.56
CA LYS A 153 -18.70 7.30 -11.01
C LYS A 153 -18.48 6.80 -12.45
N GLN A 154 -19.08 5.67 -12.83
CA GLN A 154 -18.98 5.13 -14.19
C GLN A 154 -19.63 6.05 -15.23
N LEU A 155 -20.86 6.51 -14.97
CA LEU A 155 -21.59 7.41 -15.86
C LEU A 155 -20.86 8.75 -16.05
N GLU A 156 -20.29 9.31 -14.98
CA GLU A 156 -19.47 10.52 -15.05
C GLU A 156 -18.19 10.33 -15.87
N ALA A 157 -17.54 9.18 -15.77
CA ALA A 157 -16.35 8.86 -16.56
C ALA A 157 -16.67 8.73 -18.05
N GLU A 158 -17.79 8.08 -18.40
CA GLU A 158 -18.27 7.99 -19.78
C GLU A 158 -18.66 9.35 -20.35
N GLY A 159 -19.40 10.16 -19.59
CA GLY A 159 -19.80 11.50 -20.00
C GLY A 159 -18.60 12.44 -20.23
N ARG A 160 -17.54 12.32 -19.43
CA ARG A 160 -16.29 13.08 -19.64
C ARG A 160 -15.58 12.67 -20.94
N LYS A 161 -15.43 11.37 -21.20
CA LYS A 161 -14.82 10.86 -22.44
C LYS A 161 -15.55 11.35 -23.69
N ALA A 162 -16.88 11.40 -23.65
CA ALA A 162 -17.67 11.90 -24.78
C ALA A 162 -17.41 13.39 -25.10
N ARG A 163 -17.05 14.22 -24.11
CA ARG A 163 -16.77 15.66 -24.30
C ARG A 163 -15.37 15.93 -24.85
N GLU A 164 -14.40 15.07 -24.58
CA GLU A 164 -13.01 15.21 -25.05
C GLU A 164 -12.84 14.86 -26.53
N VAL A 165 -13.84 14.22 -27.14
CA VAL A 165 -13.82 13.77 -28.54
C VAL A 165 -14.28 14.87 -29.52
N TYR A 166 -14.73 16.04 -29.04
CA TYR A 166 -15.21 17.16 -29.86
C TYR A 166 -14.34 18.41 -29.77
#